data_AF-A0A7C3EBI0-F1
#
_entry.id   AF-A0A7C3EBI0-F1
#
_cell.length_a   1.000
_cell.length_b   1.000
_cell.length_c   1.000
_cell.angle_alpha   90.00
_cell.angle_beta   90.00
_cell.angle_gamma   90.00
#
_symmetry.space_group_name_H-M   'P 1'
#
loop_
_entity.id
_entity.type
_entity.pdbx_description
1 polymer ?
#
loop_
_entity_poly.entity_id
_entity_poly.type
_entity_poly.pdbx_seq_one_letter_code
_entity_poly.pdbx_strand_id
1 'polypeptide(L)'
;AYVQPVTEDDVNRLTDWVHELEAAVPLTGFVIPGSTDSSAKLDICRTVCRRAERRIVALARQDAVDGPTRRFVNRLSDLLFMLARYEEQAEGAIRDK
;
A
#
# COMPACT_ATOMS: atom_id res chain seq x y z
N ALA A 1 24.28 2.39 12.49
CA ALA A 1 23.18 2.77 13.41
C ALA A 1 21.92 2.84 12.57
N TYR A 2 20.89 2.06 12.87
CA TYR A 2 19.65 2.12 12.09
C TYR A 2 19.04 3.51 12.25
N VAL A 3 18.90 4.21 11.13
CA VAL A 3 18.39 5.57 11.03
C VAL A 3 16.89 5.50 11.33
N GLN A 4 16.49 6.03 12.50
CA GLN A 4 15.11 6.26 12.97
C GLN A 4 14.15 5.04 12.91
N PRO A 5 13.68 4.51 14.05
CA PRO A 5 12.64 3.47 14.03
C PRO A 5 11.32 4.02 13.47
N VAL A 6 10.50 3.15 12.89
CA VAL A 6 9.15 3.50 12.44
C VAL A 6 8.30 3.94 13.63
N THR A 7 7.68 5.10 13.53
CA THR A 7 6.85 5.69 14.58
C THR A 7 5.37 5.65 14.20
N GLU A 8 4.48 5.94 15.16
CA GLU A 8 3.05 6.09 14.87
C GLU A 8 2.77 7.25 13.91
N ASP A 9 3.60 8.30 13.91
CA ASP A 9 3.46 9.43 12.99
C ASP A 9 3.62 8.98 11.53
N ASP A 10 4.57 8.09 11.26
CA ASP A 10 4.78 7.51 9.93
C ASP A 10 3.54 6.71 9.46
N VAL A 11 2.88 6.00 10.37
CA VAL A 11 1.65 5.25 10.10
C VAL A 11 0.50 6.21 9.81
N ASN A 12 0.37 7.29 10.58
CA ASN A 12 -0.66 8.29 10.39
C ASN A 12 -0.49 9.01 9.04
N ARG A 13 0.73 9.40 8.69
CA ARG A 13 1.02 10.03 7.39
C ARG A 13 0.64 9.15 6.20
N LEU A 14 0.93 7.84 6.26
CA LEU A 14 0.49 6.91 5.21
C LEU A 14 -1.04 6.80 5.17
N THR A 15 -1.69 6.80 6.33
CA THR A 15 -3.15 6.70 6.45
C THR A 15 -3.83 7.93 5.85
N ASP A 16 -3.29 9.12 6.12
CA ASP A 16 -3.79 10.38 5.56
C ASP A 16 -3.70 10.40 4.04
N TRP A 17 -2.56 9.98 3.46
CA TRP A 17 -2.41 9.86 2.01
C TRP A 17 -3.36 8.84 1.38
N VAL A 18 -3.63 7.72 2.06
CA VAL A 18 -4.62 6.75 1.59
C VAL A 18 -6.01 7.40 1.53
N HIS A 19 -6.43 8.09 2.59
CA HIS A 19 -7.72 8.77 2.62
C HIS A 19 -7.85 9.86 1.55
N GLU A 20 -6.79 10.64 1.32
CA GLU A 20 -6.76 11.65 0.25
C GLU A 20 -6.95 11.01 -1.13
N LEU A 21 -6.29 9.88 -1.40
CA LEU A 21 -6.41 9.17 -2.67
C LEU A 21 -7.77 8.47 -2.82
N GLU A 22 -8.34 7.94 -1.73
CA GLU A 22 -9.68 7.33 -1.73
C GLU A 22 -10.77 8.36 -2.06
N ALA A 23 -10.63 9.58 -1.54
CA ALA A 23 -11.53 10.67 -1.89
C ALA A 23 -11.40 11.10 -3.37
N ALA A 24 -10.20 11.01 -3.94
CA ALA A 24 -9.93 11.37 -5.33
C ALA A 24 -10.35 10.28 -6.34
N VAL A 25 -10.34 9.00 -5.92
CA VAL A 25 -10.53 7.84 -6.79
C VAL A 25 -11.73 7.01 -6.32
N PRO A 26 -12.96 7.34 -6.77
CA PRO A 26 -14.14 6.57 -6.42
C PRO A 26 -14.12 5.21 -7.11
N LEU A 27 -13.76 4.16 -6.39
CA LEU A 27 -13.75 2.79 -6.89
C LEU A 27 -15.16 2.18 -6.80
N THR A 28 -15.73 1.80 -7.95
CA THR A 28 -17.10 1.24 -8.06
C THR A 28 -17.15 -0.29 -8.09
N GLY A 29 -16.00 -0.97 -8.19
CA GLY A 29 -15.97 -2.42 -8.39
C GLY A 29 -14.60 -3.06 -8.19
N PHE A 30 -14.49 -4.33 -8.62
CA PHE A 30 -13.25 -5.09 -8.54
C PHE A 30 -12.28 -4.64 -9.65
N VAL A 31 -11.13 -4.08 -9.27
CA VAL A 31 -10.17 -3.55 -10.25
C VAL A 31 -9.21 -4.64 -10.71
N ILE A 32 -9.03 -4.72 -12.03
CA ILE A 32 -8.06 -5.62 -12.65
C ILE A 32 -6.68 -4.92 -12.65
N PRO A 33 -5.63 -5.54 -12.07
CA PRO A 33 -4.31 -4.93 -11.98
C PRO A 33 -3.62 -4.83 -13.35
N GLY A 34 -2.78 -3.81 -13.50
CA GLY A 34 -1.91 -3.62 -14.67
C GLY A 34 -2.60 -3.04 -15.89
N SER A 35 -3.54 -2.12 -15.70
CA SER A 35 -4.18 -1.43 -16.81
C SER A 35 -3.23 -0.43 -17.52
N THR A 36 -2.18 0.05 -16.83
CA THR A 36 -1.12 0.91 -17.38
C THR A 36 0.27 0.39 -16.95
N ASP A 37 1.35 0.81 -17.60
CA ASP A 37 2.72 0.41 -17.21
C ASP A 37 3.09 0.92 -15.81
N SER A 38 2.70 2.17 -15.50
CA SER A 38 2.86 2.77 -14.18
C SER A 38 2.08 2.01 -13.11
N SER A 39 0.80 1.69 -13.36
CA SER A 39 -0.03 0.96 -12.40
C SER A 39 0.45 -0.48 -12.20
N ALA A 40 0.94 -1.13 -13.26
CA ALA A 40 1.54 -2.46 -13.19
C ALA A 40 2.77 -2.49 -12.27
N LYS A 41 3.66 -1.50 -12.37
CA LYS A 41 4.83 -1.38 -11.48
C LYS A 41 4.42 -1.18 -10.02
N LEU A 42 3.40 -0.35 -9.78
CA LEU A 42 2.85 -0.12 -8.44
C LEU A 42 2.22 -1.38 -7.86
N ASP A 43 1.48 -2.14 -8.66
CA ASP A 43 0.93 -3.44 -8.26
C ASP A 43 2.04 -4.46 -7.96
N ILE A 44 3.13 -4.48 -8.74
CA ILE A 44 4.31 -5.31 -8.42
C ILE A 44 4.90 -4.91 -7.06
N CYS A 45 5.15 -3.61 -6.83
CA CYS A 45 5.62 -3.11 -5.54
C CYS A 45 4.70 -3.53 -4.39
N ARG A 46 3.38 -3.49 -4.60
CA ARG A 46 2.37 -3.95 -3.63
C ARG A 46 2.52 -5.43 -3.32
N THR A 47 2.76 -6.29 -4.31
CA THR A 47 3.00 -7.73 -4.05
C THR A 47 4.26 -7.97 -3.22
N VAL A 48 5.32 -7.19 -3.44
CA VAL A 48 6.56 -7.24 -2.65
C VAL A 48 6.30 -6.79 -1.23
N CYS A 49 5.54 -5.71 -1.04
CA CYS A 49 5.13 -5.20 0.27
C CYS A 49 4.33 -6.25 1.05
N ARG A 50 3.31 -6.86 0.44
CA ARG A 50 2.52 -7.96 1.04
C ARG A 50 3.38 -9.19 1.36
N ARG A 51 4.41 -9.48 0.57
CA ARG A 51 5.38 -10.54 0.87
C ARG A 51 6.23 -10.20 2.10
N ALA A 52 6.65 -8.95 2.24
CA ALA A 52 7.35 -8.48 3.43
C ALA A 52 6.42 -8.55 4.66
N GLU A 53 5.18 -8.09 4.56
CA GLU A 53 4.16 -8.19 5.60
C GLU A 53 4.01 -9.62 6.13
N ARG A 54 3.87 -10.62 5.24
CA ARG A 54 3.78 -12.03 5.63
C ARG A 54 5.01 -12.51 6.40
N ARG A 55 6.21 -12.08 6.02
CA ARG A 55 7.46 -12.42 6.74
C ARG A 55 7.52 -11.77 8.11
N ILE A 56 7.10 -10.50 8.21
CA ILE A 56 7.03 -9.76 9.47
C ILE A 56 6.02 -10.42 10.41
N VAL A 57 4.85 -10.81 9.91
CA VAL A 57 3.84 -11.54 10.70
C VAL A 57 4.35 -12.89 11.16
N ALA A 58 5.09 -13.62 10.32
CA ALA A 58 5.71 -14.88 10.70
C ALA A 58 6.78 -14.69 11.80
N LEU A 59 7.61 -13.64 11.69
CA LEU A 59 8.59 -13.29 12.71
C LEU A 59 7.92 -12.87 14.02
N ALA A 60 6.83 -12.10 13.95
CA ALA A 60 6.08 -11.64 15.12
C ALA A 60 5.44 -12.79 15.93
N ARG A 61 5.41 -14.01 15.40
CA ARG A 61 4.99 -15.22 16.14
C ARG A 61 6.13 -15.86 16.93
N GLN A 62 7.38 -15.56 16.58
CA GLN A 62 8.58 -16.14 17.18
C GLN A 62 9.25 -15.14 18.12
N ASP A 63 9.30 -13.86 17.73
CA ASP A 63 9.94 -12.77 18.45
C ASP A 63 9.04 -11.53 18.55
N ALA A 64 9.36 -10.64 19.49
CA ALA A 64 8.70 -9.35 19.62
C ALA A 64 9.02 -8.46 18.41
N VAL A 65 7.99 -8.14 17.63
CA VAL A 65 8.06 -7.17 16.53
C VAL A 65 7.25 -5.94 16.92
N ASP A 66 7.84 -4.77 16.69
CA ASP A 66 7.24 -3.49 16.98
C ASP A 66 5.89 -3.28 16.24
N GLY A 67 4.90 -2.76 16.97
CA GLY A 67 3.52 -2.59 16.50
C GLY A 67 3.37 -1.61 15.33
N PRO A 68 3.93 -0.38 15.45
CA PRO A 68 4.01 0.60 14.36
C PRO A 68 4.58 0.02 13.07
N THR A 69 5.67 -0.75 13.15
CA THR A 69 6.28 -1.38 11.97
C THR A 69 5.29 -2.27 11.21
N ARG A 70 4.49 -3.07 11.93
CA ARG A 70 3.48 -3.95 11.30
C ARG A 70 2.37 -3.13 10.63
N ARG A 71 1.86 -2.10 11.30
CA ARG A 71 0.82 -1.21 10.74
C ARG A 71 1.34 -0.43 9.54
N PHE A 72 2.58 0.02 9.59
CA PHE A 72 3.21 0.77 8.51
C PHE A 72 3.26 -0.03 7.21
N VAL A 73 3.74 -1.28 7.25
CA VAL A 73 3.82 -2.12 6.04
C VAL A 73 2.42 -2.44 5.49
N ASN A 74 1.43 -2.64 6.38
CA ASN A 74 0.04 -2.80 5.97
C ASN A 74 -0.48 -1.56 5.24
N ARG A 75 -0.33 -0.36 5.83
CA ARG A 75 -0.77 0.91 5.21
C ARG A 75 0.00 1.25 3.94
N LEU A 76 1.28 0.93 3.87
CA LEU A 76 2.07 1.11 2.66
C LEU A 76 1.52 0.27 1.50
N SER A 77 1.06 -0.94 1.78
CA SER A 77 0.46 -1.80 0.75
C SER A 77 -0.89 -1.27 0.26
N ASP A 78 -1.66 -0.58 1.12
CA ASP A 78 -2.90 0.10 0.76
C ASP A 78 -2.60 1.35 -0.07
N LEU A 79 -1.59 2.14 0.32
CA LEU A 79 -1.13 3.30 -0.44
C LEU A 79 -0.70 2.92 -1.86
N LEU A 80 0.10 1.86 -2.02
CA LEU A 80 0.54 1.38 -3.33
C LEU A 80 -0.65 0.92 -4.20
N PHE A 81 -1.69 0.37 -3.58
CA PHE A 81 -2.93 0.06 -4.29
C PHE A 81 -3.61 1.33 -4.78
N MET A 82 -3.83 2.32 -3.90
CA MET A 82 -4.51 3.56 -4.26
C MET A 82 -3.75 4.38 -5.29
N LEU A 83 -2.41 4.44 -5.20
CA LEU A 83 -1.57 5.07 -6.22
C LEU A 83 -1.74 4.40 -7.59
N ALA A 84 -1.78 3.07 -7.64
CA ALA A 84 -1.99 2.37 -8.91
C ALA A 84 -3.34 2.74 -9.55
N ARG A 85 -4.38 2.92 -8.72
CA ARG A 85 -5.72 3.33 -9.19
C ARG A 85 -5.78 4.81 -9.57
N TYR A 86 -5.05 5.67 -8.87
CA TYR A 86 -4.92 7.09 -9.21
C TYR A 86 -4.27 7.28 -10.58
N GLU A 87 -3.19 6.55 -10.86
CA GLU A 87 -2.53 6.57 -12.18
C GLU A 87 -3.49 6.05 -13.28
N GLU A 88 -4.22 4.97 -13.02
CA GLU A 88 -5.23 4.46 -13.96
C GLU A 88 -6.37 5.46 -14.19
N GLN A 89 -6.78 6.22 -13.17
CA GLN A 89 -7.78 7.27 -13.32
C GLN A 89 -7.26 8.42 -14.17
N ALA A 90 -6.01 8.86 -13.94
CA ALA A 90 -5.38 9.93 -14.69
C ALA A 90 -5.27 9.60 -16.19
N GLU A 91 -5.01 8.33 -16.52
CA GLU A 91 -4.96 7.85 -17.91
C GLU A 91 -6.33 7.42 -18.47
N GLY A 92 -7.41 7.46 -17.69
CA GLY A 92 -8.74 6.99 -18.10
C GLY A 92 -8.81 5.49 -18.38
N ALA A 93 -7.92 4.71 -17.76
CA ALA A 93 -7.71 3.29 -18.00
C ALA A 93 -8.25 2.40 -16.87
N ILE A 94 -9.10 2.92 -15.97
CA ILE A 94 -9.72 2.10 -14.92
C ILE A 94 -10.54 0.99 -15.59
N ARG A 95 -10.17 -0.26 -15.30
CA ARG A 95 -10.88 -1.46 -15.73
C ARG A 95 -11.51 -2.12 -14.51
N ASP A 96 -12.76 -1.79 -14.26
CA ASP A 96 -13.64 -2.52 -13.35
C ASP A 96 -14.42 -3.60 -14.13
N LYS A 97 -14.80 -4.67 -13.41
CA LYS A 97 -15.56 -5.80 -13.94
C LYS A 97 -16.94 -5.85 -13.32
#